data_AF-A0A1W9L7F9-F1
#
_entry.id   AF-A0A1W9L7F9-F1
#
_cell.length_a   1.000
_cell.length_b   1.000
_cell.length_c   1.000
_cell.angle_alpha   90.00
_cell.angle_beta   90.00
_cell.angle_gamma   90.00
#
_symmetry.space_group_name_H-M   'P 1'
#
loop_
_entity.id
_entity.type
_entity.pdbx_description
1 polymer ?
#
loop_
_entity_poly.entity_id
_entity_poly.type
_entity_poly.pdbx_seq_one_letter_code
_entity_poly.pdbx_strand_id
1 'polypeptide(L)' 'MARLIAKTTHTLQRCDRKGNLKAQRTATKRGFYTHEQLSEIVGVKENKRMSMSYSRVSSAGQKDD' A
#
# COMPACT_ATOMS: atom_id res chain seq x y z
N MET A 1 7.95 -4.67 13.76
CA MET A 1 7.93 -3.63 12.69
C MET A 1 7.66 -4.21 11.30
N ALA A 2 6.78 -5.21 11.14
CA ALA A 2 6.41 -5.78 9.84
C ALA A 2 4.88 -5.83 9.60
N ARG A 3 4.08 -5.29 10.54
CA ARG A 3 2.60 -5.33 10.45
C ARG A 3 2.00 -4.29 9.50
N LEU A 4 2.74 -3.26 9.12
CA LEU A 4 2.22 -2.15 8.31
C LEU A 4 2.23 -2.46 6.81
N ILE A 5 2.90 -3.53 6.38
CA ILE A 5 3.17 -3.82 4.98
C ILE A 5 2.97 -5.32 4.82
N ALA A 6 2.11 -5.73 3.89
CA ALA A 6 1.82 -7.14 3.61
C ALA A 6 3.01 -7.94 3.02
N LYS A 7 4.25 -7.45 3.17
CA LYS A 7 5.48 -8.11 2.72
C LYS A 7 6.34 -8.54 3.89
N THR A 8 6.92 -9.73 3.73
CA THR A 8 7.84 -10.34 4.70
C THR A 8 9.23 -9.69 4.65
N THR A 9 9.97 -9.79 5.76
CA THR A 9 11.35 -9.31 5.90
C THR A 9 12.28 -9.89 4.83
N HIS A 10 12.06 -11.16 4.45
CA HIS A 10 12.83 -11.85 3.41
C HIS A 10 12.66 -11.21 2.02
N THR A 11 11.47 -10.68 1.72
CA THR A 11 11.19 -9.97 0.47
C THR A 11 11.98 -8.67 0.40
N LEU A 12 12.04 -7.91 1.51
CA LEU A 12 12.82 -6.67 1.60
C LEU A 12 14.32 -6.94 1.46
N GLN A 13 14.83 -7.99 2.10
CA GLN A 13 16.24 -8.41 1.95
C GLN A 13 16.58 -8.80 0.52
N ARG A 14 15.67 -9.46 -0.21
CA ARG A 14 15.88 -9.78 -1.63
C ARG A 14 15.93 -8.52 -2.50
N CYS A 15 15.10 -7.52 -2.22
CA CYS A 15 15.13 -6.23 -2.93
C CYS A 15 16.42 -5.45 -2.66
N ASP A 16 16.90 -5.45 -1.41
CA ASP A 16 18.18 -4.84 -1.02
C ASP A 16 19.36 -5.49 -1.76
N ARG A 17 19.41 -6.84 -1.80
CA ARG A 17 20.43 -7.58 -2.58
C ARG A 17 20.38 -7.32 -4.08
N LYS A 18 19.20 -7.01 -4.63
CA LYS A 18 19.02 -6.65 -6.03
C LYS A 18 19.41 -5.19 -6.33
N GLY A 19 19.61 -4.36 -5.30
CA GLY A 19 19.87 -2.92 -5.45
C GLY A 19 18.63 -2.08 -5.78
N ASN A 20 17.43 -2.67 -5.78
CA ASN A 20 16.18 -1.98 -6.07
C ASN A 20 15.65 -1.15 -4.89
N LEU A 21 16.26 -1.29 -3.71
CA LEU A 21 15.86 -0.60 -2.48
C LEU A 21 17.09 -0.07 -1.79
N LYS A 22 17.16 1.25 -1.58
CA LYS A 22 18.30 1.89 -0.92
C LYS A 22 18.01 2.09 0.56
N ALA A 23 18.52 1.20 1.42
CA ALA A 23 18.38 1.35 2.87
C ALA A 23 19.05 2.64 3.36
N GLN A 24 18.30 3.49 4.05
CA GLN A 24 18.87 4.62 4.77
C GLN A 24 19.57 4.12 6.05
N ARG A 25 20.70 4.71 6.40
CA ARG A 25 21.53 4.26 7.53
C ARG A 25 21.55 5.33 8.61
N THR A 26 21.29 4.93 9.85
CA THR A 26 21.50 5.78 11.03
C THR A 26 23.01 5.87 11.35
N ALA A 27 23.43 6.85 12.16
CA ALA A 27 24.80 6.95 12.67
C ALA A 27 25.33 5.65 13.30
N THR A 28 24.44 4.85 13.89
CA THR A 28 24.74 3.52 14.46
C THR A 28 24.77 2.38 13.42
N LYS A 29 24.87 2.69 12.12
CA LYS A 29 24.90 1.76 10.96
C LYS A 29 23.69 0.84 10.77
N ARG A 30 22.63 1.01 11.57
CA ARG A 30 21.37 0.28 11.40
C ARG A 30 20.64 0.80 10.15
N GLY A 31 20.25 -0.12 9.27
CA GLY A 31 19.47 0.19 8.08
C GLY A 31 17.98 0.23 8.38
N PHE A 32 17.30 1.27 7.94
CA PHE A 32 15.85 1.38 7.97
C PHE A 32 15.32 1.80 6.60
N TYR A 33 14.04 1.52 6.37
CA TYR A 33 13.33 1.89 5.15
C TYR A 33 12.27 2.92 5.51
N THR A 34 12.16 3.95 4.68
CA THR A 34 11.10 4.96 4.84
C THR A 34 9.76 4.40 4.36
N HIS A 35 8.66 5.04 4.76
CA HIS A 35 7.34 4.61 4.34
C HIS A 35 7.17 4.66 2.80
N GLU A 36 7.70 5.70 2.15
CA GLU A 36 7.66 5.91 0.70
C GLU A 36 8.39 4.81 -0.08
N GLN A 37 9.57 4.40 0.39
CA GLN A 37 10.33 3.30 -0.21
C GLN A 37 9.57 1.97 -0.12
N LEU A 38 8.80 1.80 0.95
CA LEU A 38 8.02 0.59 1.16
C LEU A 38 6.75 0.60 0.30
N SER A 39 6.07 1.74 0.13
CA SER A 39 4.91 1.85 -0.76
C SER A 39 5.25 1.59 -2.23
N GLU A 40 6.42 2.06 -2.71
CA GLU A 40 6.94 1.71 -4.04
C GLU A 40 7.09 0.19 -4.24
N ILE A 41 7.66 -0.52 -3.27
CA ILE A 41 7.87 -1.98 -3.34
C ILE A 41 6.56 -2.76 -3.32
N VAL A 42 5.57 -2.28 -2.57
CA VAL A 42 4.26 -2.95 -2.52
C VAL A 42 3.50 -2.73 -3.83
N GLY A 43 3.94 -1.79 -4.69
CA GLY A 43 3.22 -1.46 -5.91
C GLY A 43 1.91 -0.74 -5.62
N VAL A 44 1.75 -0.22 -4.39
CA VAL A 44 0.75 0.81 -4.12
C VAL A 44 1.33 2.10 -4.68
N LYS A 45 1.32 2.23 -6.02
CA LYS A 45 0.98 3.54 -6.59
C LYS A 45 -0.27 3.94 -5.83
N GLU A 46 -0.35 5.17 -5.35
CA GLU A 46 -1.62 5.73 -4.90
C GLU A 46 -2.62 5.47 -6.03
N ASN A 47 -3.33 4.35 -5.95
CA ASN A 47 -4.37 4.01 -6.87
C ASN A 47 -5.35 5.12 -6.57
N LYS A 48 -5.44 6.09 -7.49
CA LYS A 48 -6.53 7.07 -7.56
C LYS A 48 -7.77 6.27 -7.19
N ARG A 49 -8.20 6.38 -5.92
CA ARG A 49 -9.30 5.59 -5.42
C ARG A 49 -10.47 6.04 -6.28
N MET A 50 -10.96 5.18 -7.18
CA MET A 50 -12.17 5.50 -7.91
C MET A 50 -13.27 5.61 -6.86
N SER A 51 -13.76 6.83 -6.63
CA SER A 51 -14.90 7.09 -5.78
C SER A 51 -16.12 6.44 -6.45
N MET A 52 -16.46 5.23 -6.03
CA MET A 52 -17.71 4.60 -6.43
C MET A 52 -18.81 5.24 -5.60
N SER A 53 -19.54 6.20 -6.18
CA SER A 53 -20.74 6.78 -5.57
C SER A 53 -21.92 5.82 -5.75
N TYR A 54 -22.61 5.46 -4.66
CA TYR A 54 -23.82 4.65 -4.71
C TYR A 54 -25.05 5.56 -4.58
N SER A 55 -25.76 5.80 -5.69
CA SER A 55 -27.06 6.46 -5.66
C SER A 55 -28.16 5.39 -5.54
N ARG A 56 -28.81 5.29 -4.37
CA ARG A 56 -30.04 4.50 -4.23
C ARG A 56 -31.14 5.14 -5.09
N VAL A 57 -31.69 4.38 -6.03
CA VAL A 57 -32.84 4.81 -6.83
C VAL A 57 -34.09 4.50 -6.02
N SER A 58 -34.76 5.53 -5.52
CA SER A 58 -36.11 5.40 -4.99
C SER A 58 -37.05 5.27 -6.18
N SER A 59 -37.36 4.05 -6.61
CA SER A 59 -38.50 3.86 -7.52
C SER A 59 -39.76 4.28 -6.78
N ALA A 60 -40.32 5.44 -7.12
CA ALA A 60 -41.66 5.85 -6.72
C ALA A 60 -42.67 5.00 -7.51
N GLY A 61 -42.95 3.80 -7.01
CA GLY A 61 -43.79 2.84 -7.73
C GLY A 61 -44.27 1.69 -6.85
N GLN A 62 -44.64 1.96 -5.60
CA GLN A 62 -45.67 1.13 -4.96
C GLN A 62 -46.96 1.33 -5.76
N LYS A 63 -47.33 0.32 -6.55
CA LYS A 63 -48.73 0.08 -6.87
C LYS A 63 -49.08 -1.28 -6.30
N ASP A 64 -50.07 -1.22 -5.43
CA ASP A 64 -50.83 -2.30 -4.82
C ASP A 64 -51.64 -3.00 -5.93
N ASP A 65 -51.46 -4.31 -6.06
CA ASP A 65 -52.49 -5.28 -6.47
C ASP A 65 -52.17 -6.63 -5.81
#